data_AF-A0A8T1VE93-F1
#
_entry.id   AF-A0A8T1VE93-F1
#
_cell.length_a   1.000
_cell.length_b   1.000
_cell.length_c   1.000
_cell.angle_alpha   90.00
_cell.angle_beta   90.00
_cell.angle_gamma   90.00
#
_symmetry.space_group_name_H-M   'P 1'
#
loop_
_entity.id
_entity.type
_entity.pdbx_description
1 polymer ?
#
loop_
_entity_poly.entity_id
_entity_poly.type
_entity_poly.pdbx_seq_one_letter_code
_entity_poly.pdbx_strand_id
1 'polypeptide(L)'
;MMVEETDDIALRPLVPDNDAREAMHNTVIAQNERMSTSKVESHKENKFPTKFAVDFVTPLKTQDERGTCWDFATVAVLENSYRQQGIANGWLQEGEFMAISEQAYGAEILRLCAGPPGSPQQVACLIPGNEIWKNSTDGGDVTELMYLMNGLKDNIFPYSICPYMPDPGNDSVCP
;
A
#
# COMPACT_ATOMS: atom_id res chain seq x y z
N MET A 1 -46.87 41.91 -4.44
CA MET A 1 -46.34 41.46 -5.74
C MET A 1 -44.86 41.15 -5.50
N MET A 2 -44.33 39.93 -5.49
CA MET A 2 -44.80 38.58 -5.80
C MET A 2 -43.92 37.58 -5.04
N VAL A 3 -44.58 36.66 -4.33
CA VAL A 3 -44.36 35.19 -4.27
C VAL A 3 -43.04 34.65 -3.67
N GLU A 4 -43.19 33.94 -2.54
CA GLU A 4 -42.30 32.91 -2.01
C GLU A 4 -42.31 31.68 -2.93
N GLU A 5 -41.14 31.11 -3.21
CA GLU A 5 -41.01 29.77 -3.81
C GLU A 5 -40.19 28.90 -2.86
N THR A 6 -40.92 28.06 -2.12
CA THR A 6 -40.38 26.93 -1.36
C THR A 6 -40.41 25.71 -2.27
N ASP A 7 -39.23 25.24 -2.69
CA ASP A 7 -39.12 23.95 -3.37
C ASP A 7 -38.98 22.81 -2.37
N ASP A 8 -40.11 22.15 -2.14
CA ASP A 8 -40.24 20.86 -1.46
C ASP A 8 -39.67 19.77 -2.39
N ILE A 9 -38.47 19.25 -2.07
CA ILE A 9 -37.90 18.08 -2.77
C ILE A 9 -38.63 16.82 -2.26
N ALA A 10 -39.71 16.45 -2.93
CA ALA A 10 -40.33 15.14 -2.77
C ALA A 10 -39.42 14.05 -3.39
N LEU A 11 -38.86 13.18 -2.55
CA LEU A 11 -38.19 11.93 -2.93
C LEU A 11 -39.15 11.05 -3.75
N ARG A 12 -38.89 10.90 -5.06
CA ARG A 12 -39.47 9.81 -5.87
C ARG A 12 -38.58 8.57 -5.74
N PRO A 13 -39.13 7.36 -5.50
CA PRO A 13 -38.34 6.15 -5.45
C PRO A 13 -37.89 5.76 -6.87
N LEU A 14 -36.59 5.55 -7.04
CA LEU A 14 -35.99 4.94 -8.23
C LEU A 14 -36.19 3.42 -8.16
N VAL A 15 -37.34 2.93 -8.64
CA VAL A 15 -37.48 1.52 -9.04
C VAL A 15 -37.25 1.48 -10.56
N PRO A 16 -36.21 0.79 -11.07
CA PRO A 16 -36.01 0.66 -12.51
C PRO A 16 -37.16 -0.15 -13.11
N ASP A 17 -37.73 0.38 -14.20
CA ASP A 17 -38.77 -0.26 -15.00
C ASP A 17 -38.27 -1.63 -15.53
N ASN A 18 -39.05 -2.69 -15.33
CA ASN A 18 -38.66 -4.06 -15.71
C ASN A 18 -38.42 -4.18 -17.22
N ASP A 19 -39.10 -3.37 -18.02
CA ASP A 19 -38.96 -3.34 -19.49
C ASP A 19 -37.55 -2.90 -19.92
N ALA A 20 -36.90 -2.01 -19.15
CA ALA A 20 -35.54 -1.56 -19.44
C ALA A 20 -34.50 -2.67 -19.20
N ARG A 21 -34.75 -3.55 -18.23
CA ARG A 21 -33.83 -4.68 -17.91
C ARG A 21 -33.94 -5.79 -18.94
N GLU A 22 -35.15 -6.09 -19.42
CA GLU A 22 -35.35 -7.07 -20.50
C GLU A 22 -34.78 -6.57 -21.84
N ALA A 23 -34.93 -5.28 -22.14
CA ALA A 23 -34.32 -4.68 -23.33
C ALA A 23 -32.78 -4.76 -23.30
N MET A 24 -32.15 -4.51 -22.15
CA MET A 24 -30.70 -4.70 -21.97
C MET A 24 -30.29 -6.16 -22.12
N HIS A 25 -31.03 -7.10 -21.51
CA HIS A 25 -30.71 -8.52 -21.59
C HIS A 25 -30.77 -9.05 -23.03
N ASN A 26 -31.83 -8.70 -23.76
CA ASN A 26 -32.00 -9.10 -25.16
C ASN A 26 -30.94 -8.49 -26.09
N THR A 27 -30.49 -7.27 -25.79
CA THR A 27 -29.40 -6.63 -26.54
C THR A 27 -28.07 -7.36 -26.34
N VAL A 28 -27.77 -7.80 -25.12
CA VAL A 28 -26.56 -8.57 -24.80
C VAL A 28 -26.59 -9.94 -25.48
N ILE A 29 -27.73 -10.63 -25.50
CA ILE A 29 -27.89 -11.93 -26.18
C ILE A 29 -27.67 -11.77 -27.70
N ALA A 30 -28.29 -10.77 -28.33
CA ALA A 30 -28.15 -10.53 -29.77
C ALA A 30 -26.73 -10.12 -30.19
N GLN A 31 -25.98 -9.43 -29.33
CA GLN A 31 -24.56 -9.13 -29.57
C GLN A 31 -23.68 -10.38 -29.47
N ASN A 32 -23.98 -11.27 -28.52
CA ASN A 32 -23.23 -12.50 -28.30
C ASN A 32 -23.38 -13.48 -29.49
N GLU A 33 -24.58 -13.56 -30.08
CA GLU A 33 -24.83 -14.37 -31.28
C GLU A 33 -24.14 -13.81 -32.54
N ARG A 34 -24.03 -12.49 -32.67
CA ARG A 34 -23.28 -11.85 -33.78
C ARG A 34 -21.76 -12.02 -33.65
N MET A 35 -21.22 -12.05 -32.43
CA MET A 35 -19.78 -12.30 -32.19
C MET A 35 -19.38 -13.76 -32.47
N SER A 36 -20.31 -14.71 -32.38
CA SER A 36 -20.05 -16.14 -32.60
C SER A 36 -19.87 -16.51 -34.08
N THR A 37 -20.33 -15.67 -35.02
CA THR A 37 -20.30 -15.98 -36.47
C THR A 37 -19.26 -15.21 -37.27
N SER A 38 -18.58 -14.23 -36.69
CA SER A 38 -17.39 -13.63 -37.30
C SER A 38 -16.17 -14.49 -36.97
N LYS A 39 -15.72 -15.27 -37.96
CA LYS A 39 -14.41 -15.90 -37.96
C LYS A 39 -13.34 -14.80 -38.01
N VAL A 40 -13.04 -14.20 -36.86
CA VAL A 40 -11.93 -13.26 -36.73
C VAL A 40 -10.66 -14.09 -36.78
N GLU A 41 -9.97 -14.03 -37.92
CA GLU A 41 -8.55 -14.34 -37.96
C GLU A 41 -7.87 -13.43 -36.95
N SER A 42 -7.63 -13.99 -35.76
CA SER A 42 -6.83 -13.35 -34.72
C SER A 42 -5.45 -13.12 -35.29
N HIS A 43 -5.19 -11.88 -35.71
CA HIS A 43 -3.85 -11.35 -35.79
C HIS A 43 -3.15 -11.70 -34.48
N LYS A 44 -1.99 -12.37 -34.57
CA LYS A 44 -1.08 -12.59 -33.44
C LYS A 44 -0.63 -11.23 -32.92
N GLU A 45 -1.40 -10.67 -32.00
CA GLU A 45 -0.94 -9.57 -31.15
C GLU A 45 0.02 -10.13 -30.10
N ASN A 46 1.27 -10.33 -30.52
CA ASN A 46 2.38 -10.36 -29.56
C ASN A 46 2.82 -8.91 -29.35
N LYS A 47 2.64 -8.34 -28.15
CA LYS A 47 3.75 -7.58 -27.52
C LYS A 47 3.65 -7.15 -26.06
N PHE A 48 2.90 -7.82 -25.20
CA PHE A 48 3.18 -7.71 -23.76
C PHE A 48 3.27 -9.09 -23.13
N PRO A 49 4.29 -9.35 -22.29
CA PRO A 49 4.37 -10.60 -21.58
C PRO A 49 3.15 -10.70 -20.66
N THR A 50 2.51 -11.88 -20.64
CA THR A 50 1.34 -12.14 -19.78
C THR A 50 1.69 -12.13 -18.29
N LYS A 51 2.99 -12.08 -17.98
CA LYS A 51 3.54 -12.03 -16.63
C LYS A 51 4.70 -11.04 -16.60
N PHE A 52 4.68 -10.16 -15.62
CA PHE A 52 5.84 -9.34 -15.28
C PHE A 52 6.74 -10.17 -14.37
N ALA A 53 7.94 -10.49 -14.84
CA ALA A 53 8.99 -11.07 -14.03
C ALA A 53 9.98 -9.97 -13.68
N VAL A 54 10.39 -9.91 -12.42
CA VAL A 54 11.41 -8.99 -11.94
C VAL A 54 12.59 -9.83 -11.54
N ASP A 55 13.75 -9.55 -12.14
CA ASP A 55 15.00 -10.14 -11.68
C ASP A 55 15.39 -9.47 -10.36
N PHE A 56 16.08 -10.23 -9.50
CA PHE A 56 16.64 -9.72 -8.24
C PHE A 56 15.62 -9.15 -7.24
N VAL A 57 14.48 -9.85 -7.09
CA VAL A 57 13.54 -9.59 -6.00
C VAL A 57 14.23 -9.83 -4.66
N THR A 58 14.05 -8.91 -3.70
CA THR A 58 14.56 -9.09 -2.34
C THR A 58 13.99 -10.37 -1.71
N PRO A 59 14.72 -11.02 -0.79
CA PRO A 59 14.22 -12.22 -0.12
C PRO A 59 12.84 -12.03 0.51
N LEU A 60 12.01 -13.07 0.48
CA LEU A 60 10.69 -13.06 1.12
C LEU A 60 10.85 -12.80 2.62
N LYS A 61 10.03 -11.87 3.13
CA LYS A 61 9.86 -11.60 4.56
C LYS A 61 8.39 -11.75 4.95
N THR A 62 8.14 -12.00 6.23
CA THR A 62 6.80 -12.23 6.78
C THR A 62 6.58 -11.34 8.00
N GLN A 63 5.41 -10.70 8.07
CA GLN A 63 4.94 -9.97 9.24
C GLN A 63 4.31 -10.89 10.30
N ASP A 64 4.01 -12.13 9.91
CA ASP A 64 3.31 -13.14 10.69
C ASP A 64 1.97 -12.63 11.22
N GLU A 65 1.73 -12.67 12.53
CA GLU A 65 0.42 -12.36 13.14
C GLU A 65 0.25 -10.87 13.47
N ARG A 66 1.20 -10.01 13.08
CA ARG A 66 1.18 -8.57 13.37
C ARG A 66 0.64 -7.74 12.22
N GLY A 67 0.12 -6.56 12.53
CA GLY A 67 -0.40 -5.56 11.59
C GLY A 67 0.68 -4.65 10.97
N THR A 68 1.90 -5.15 10.83
CA THR A 68 3.10 -4.38 10.42
C THR A 68 3.29 -4.29 8.91
N CYS A 69 2.31 -4.66 8.08
CA CYS A 69 2.44 -4.69 6.61
C CYS A 69 3.03 -3.42 5.99
N TRP A 70 2.74 -2.26 6.57
CA TRP A 70 3.21 -0.95 6.16
C TRP A 70 4.73 -0.80 6.32
N ASP A 71 5.33 -1.34 7.38
CA ASP A 71 6.77 -1.27 7.62
C ASP A 71 7.53 -2.19 6.66
N PHE A 72 7.05 -3.41 6.43
CA PHE A 72 7.60 -4.35 5.44
C PHE A 72 7.52 -3.78 4.03
N ALA A 73 6.38 -3.20 3.65
CA ALA A 73 6.21 -2.56 2.35
C ALA A 73 7.20 -1.41 2.16
N THR A 74 7.40 -0.61 3.21
CA THR A 74 8.31 0.52 3.19
C THR A 74 9.77 0.08 3.12
N VAL A 75 10.17 -0.87 3.97
CA VAL A 75 11.52 -1.44 4.00
C VAL A 75 11.86 -2.11 2.67
N ALA A 76 10.93 -2.83 2.04
CA ALA A 76 11.14 -3.43 0.72
C ALA A 76 11.51 -2.38 -0.35
N VAL A 77 10.88 -1.20 -0.32
CA VAL A 77 11.24 -0.08 -1.22
C VAL A 77 12.65 0.44 -0.91
N LEU A 78 13.01 0.58 0.37
CA LEU A 78 14.33 1.03 0.79
C LEU A 78 15.44 0.05 0.40
N GLU A 79 15.25 -1.24 0.64
CA GLU A 79 16.21 -2.28 0.27
C GLU A 79 16.42 -2.35 -1.23
N ASN A 80 15.33 -2.30 -2.01
CA ASN A 80 15.45 -2.27 -3.47
C ASN A 80 16.19 -1.01 -3.94
N SER A 81 15.86 0.17 -3.39
CA SER A 81 16.53 1.43 -3.74
C SER A 81 18.03 1.38 -3.40
N TYR A 82 18.37 0.88 -2.21
CA TYR A 82 19.76 0.71 -1.79
C TYR A 82 20.49 -0.30 -2.68
N ARG A 83 19.86 -1.40 -3.08
CA ARG A 83 20.44 -2.38 -4.01
C ARG A 83 20.80 -1.73 -5.35
N GLN A 84 19.87 -0.99 -5.95
CA GLN A 84 20.13 -0.28 -7.22
C GLN A 84 21.32 0.68 -7.09
N GLN A 85 21.37 1.44 -5.99
CA GLN A 85 22.49 2.34 -5.72
C GLN A 85 23.80 1.59 -5.47
N GLY A 86 23.77 0.51 -4.69
CA GLY A 86 24.92 -0.29 -4.33
C GLY A 86 25.57 -0.93 -5.55
N ILE A 87 24.78 -1.43 -6.50
CA ILE A 87 25.31 -1.95 -7.77
C ILE A 87 25.91 -0.83 -8.62
N ALA A 88 25.20 0.29 -8.75
CA ALA A 88 25.66 1.44 -9.54
C ALA A 88 27.00 2.01 -9.04
N ASN A 89 27.28 1.90 -7.74
CA ASN A 89 28.51 2.39 -7.11
C ASN A 89 29.55 1.28 -6.83
N GLY A 90 29.25 0.03 -7.18
CA GLY A 90 30.15 -1.12 -6.94
C GLY A 90 30.29 -1.54 -5.47
N TRP A 91 29.32 -1.19 -4.61
CA TRP A 91 29.26 -1.62 -3.21
C TRP A 91 28.63 -3.01 -3.03
N LEU A 92 27.79 -3.42 -3.99
CA LEU A 92 27.08 -4.69 -4.00
C LEU A 92 27.25 -5.37 -5.36
N GLN A 93 27.39 -6.69 -5.35
CA GLN A 93 27.27 -7.55 -6.52
C GLN A 93 25.79 -7.78 -6.89
N GLU A 94 25.51 -8.23 -8.12
CA GLU A 94 24.14 -8.44 -8.58
C GLU A 94 23.33 -9.44 -7.72
N GLY A 95 24.00 -10.44 -7.13
CA GLY A 95 23.36 -11.42 -6.24
C GLY A 95 23.33 -11.02 -4.77
N GLU A 96 23.85 -9.85 -4.40
CA GLU A 96 23.94 -9.40 -3.01
C GLU A 96 22.75 -8.52 -2.64
N PHE A 97 22.30 -8.68 -1.39
CA PHE A 97 21.16 -7.98 -0.82
C PHE A 97 21.50 -7.52 0.59
N MET A 98 20.96 -6.37 0.97
CA MET A 98 20.99 -5.89 2.35
C MET A 98 19.62 -6.12 2.97
N ALA A 99 19.60 -6.69 4.17
CA ALA A 99 18.40 -6.78 4.99
C ALA A 99 18.40 -5.63 6.01
N ILE A 100 17.39 -4.77 5.93
CA ILE A 100 17.05 -3.74 6.91
C ILE A 100 16.12 -4.36 7.97
N SER A 101 16.21 -3.87 9.21
CA SER A 101 15.35 -4.27 10.31
C SER A 101 13.99 -3.56 10.26
N GLU A 102 12.91 -4.28 9.97
CA GLU A 102 11.54 -3.80 10.13
C GLU A 102 11.23 -3.45 11.59
N GLN A 103 11.72 -4.26 12.52
CA GLN A 103 11.49 -4.06 13.95
C GLN A 103 12.07 -2.75 14.47
N ALA A 104 13.32 -2.44 14.12
CA ALA A 104 13.94 -1.18 14.48
C ALA A 104 13.29 0.00 13.75
N TYR A 105 12.91 -0.18 12.48
CA TYR A 105 12.21 0.84 11.71
C TYR A 105 10.88 1.24 12.37
N GLY A 106 10.03 0.27 12.70
CA GLY A 106 8.76 0.50 13.40
C GLY A 106 8.97 1.13 14.77
N ALA A 107 9.90 0.62 15.57
CA ALA A 107 10.24 1.16 16.89
C ALA A 107 10.70 2.64 16.83
N GLU A 108 11.48 3.00 15.80
CA GLU A 108 11.96 4.36 15.62
C GLU A 108 10.85 5.32 15.17
N ILE A 109 9.90 4.84 14.37
CA ILE A 109 8.70 5.62 14.08
C ILE A 109 7.90 5.86 15.36
N LEU A 110 7.65 4.82 16.18
CA LEU A 110 6.99 5.01 17.47
C LEU A 110 7.73 6.05 18.33
N ARG A 111 9.06 5.97 18.41
CA ARG A 111 9.87 6.92 19.19
C ARG A 111 9.77 8.35 18.66
N LEU A 112 9.79 8.53 17.34
CA LEU A 112 9.63 9.85 16.71
C LEU A 112 8.22 10.41 16.97
N CYS A 113 7.21 9.55 16.93
CA CYS A 113 5.81 9.92 17.12
C CYS A 113 5.42 10.15 18.59
N ALA A 114 6.21 9.64 19.54
CA ALA A 114 6.01 9.81 21.00
C ALA A 114 6.42 11.21 21.54
N GLY A 115 6.65 12.20 20.67
CA GLY A 115 6.97 13.57 21.07
C GLY A 115 5.90 14.23 21.96
N PRO A 116 6.22 15.36 22.64
CA PRO A 116 5.26 16.04 23.50
C PRO A 116 3.94 16.38 22.80
N PRO A 117 2.81 16.44 23.54
CA PRO A 117 1.53 16.87 23.00
C PRO A 117 1.61 18.16 22.18
N GLY A 118 1.20 18.11 20.91
CA GLY A 118 1.22 19.25 19.99
C GLY A 118 2.59 19.59 19.39
N SER A 119 3.63 18.77 19.63
CA SER A 119 4.91 18.91 18.93
C SER A 119 4.76 18.64 17.43
N PRO A 120 5.58 19.26 16.56
CA PRO A 120 5.54 18.99 15.12
C PRO A 120 5.65 17.51 14.77
N GLN A 121 6.45 16.75 15.54
CA GLN A 121 6.64 15.32 15.37
C GLN A 121 5.37 14.54 15.70
N GLN A 122 4.72 14.84 16.84
CA GLN A 122 3.48 14.17 17.21
C GLN A 122 2.35 14.47 16.23
N VAL A 123 2.20 15.74 15.80
CA VAL A 123 1.15 16.15 14.84
C VAL A 123 1.34 15.46 13.49
N ALA A 124 2.59 15.31 13.04
CA ALA A 124 2.88 14.61 11.80
C ALA A 124 2.37 13.16 11.84
N CYS A 125 2.53 12.47 12.97
CA CYS A 125 2.11 11.07 13.10
C CYS A 125 0.61 10.82 13.30
N LEU A 126 -0.22 11.87 13.38
CA LEU A 126 -1.67 11.75 13.50
C LEU A 126 -2.32 11.50 12.13
N ILE A 127 -2.06 10.33 11.56
CA ILE A 127 -2.71 9.88 10.32
C ILE A 127 -4.00 9.14 10.68
N PRO A 128 -5.17 9.58 10.21
CA PRO A 128 -6.43 8.90 10.51
C PRO A 128 -6.38 7.42 10.07
N GLY A 129 -6.71 6.53 11.00
CA GLY A 129 -6.78 5.09 10.73
C GLY A 129 -5.50 4.32 11.02
N ASN A 130 -4.40 5.00 11.36
CA ASN A 130 -3.23 4.31 11.91
C ASN A 130 -3.35 4.08 13.43
N GLU A 131 -2.44 3.29 13.98
CA GLU A 131 -2.41 2.84 15.38
C GLU A 131 -1.14 3.28 16.12
N ILE A 132 -0.27 4.03 15.44
CA ILE A 132 0.97 4.60 15.97
C ILE A 132 0.73 5.44 17.23
N TRP A 133 -0.37 6.19 17.28
CA TRP A 133 -0.77 6.99 18.45
C TRP A 133 -1.14 6.15 19.68
N LYS A 134 -1.41 4.84 19.51
CA LYS A 134 -1.58 3.88 20.61
C LYS A 134 -0.26 3.23 21.04
N ASN A 135 0.88 3.74 20.56
CA ASN A 135 2.21 3.16 20.77
C ASN A 135 2.28 1.71 20.28
N SER A 136 1.67 1.44 19.12
CA SER A 136 1.70 0.15 18.44
C SER A 136 2.05 0.33 16.97
N THR A 137 2.81 -0.62 16.44
CA THR A 137 3.14 -0.74 15.02
C THR A 137 2.09 -1.53 14.25
N ASP A 138 1.11 -2.14 14.92
CA ASP A 138 0.01 -2.84 14.28
C ASP A 138 -0.95 -1.85 13.63
N GLY A 139 -0.84 -1.64 12.31
CA GLY A 139 -1.69 -0.70 11.57
C GLY A 139 -1.07 0.68 11.43
N GLY A 140 0.13 0.78 10.88
CA GLY A 140 0.71 2.05 10.40
C GLY A 140 0.36 2.37 8.94
N ASP A 141 0.93 3.44 8.41
CA ASP A 141 0.75 3.87 7.02
C ASP A 141 2.10 4.06 6.29
N VAL A 142 2.19 3.65 5.02
CA VAL A 142 3.43 3.78 4.22
C VAL A 142 3.86 5.24 4.00
N THR A 143 2.95 6.20 4.14
CA THR A 143 3.28 7.63 4.10
C THR A 143 4.14 8.06 5.29
N GLU A 144 4.25 7.23 6.33
CA GLU A 144 5.18 7.44 7.44
C GLU A 144 6.64 7.44 6.97
N LEU A 145 6.94 6.83 5.81
CA LEU A 145 8.23 6.96 5.12
C LEU A 145 8.63 8.42 4.87
N MET A 146 7.67 9.32 4.63
CA MET A 146 7.96 10.73 4.39
C MET A 146 8.58 11.42 5.62
N TYR A 147 8.50 10.79 6.80
CA TYR A 147 9.20 11.22 8.01
C TYR A 147 10.70 10.92 8.00
N LEU A 148 11.23 10.23 6.98
CA LEU A 148 12.67 10.13 6.68
C LEU A 148 13.38 11.49 6.63
N MET A 149 12.70 12.53 6.14
CA MET A 149 13.30 13.86 6.07
C MET A 149 13.57 14.47 7.46
N ASN A 150 12.92 13.95 8.50
CA ASN A 150 12.94 14.49 9.87
C ASN A 150 13.59 13.52 10.87
N GLY A 151 14.66 12.83 10.45
CA GLY A 151 15.55 12.09 11.36
C GLY A 151 15.54 10.56 11.19
N LEU A 152 14.52 9.98 10.56
CA LEU A 152 14.50 8.53 10.32
C LEU A 152 15.61 8.09 9.33
N LYS A 153 16.14 9.00 8.48
CA LYS A 153 17.32 8.74 7.64
C LYS A 153 18.57 8.27 8.40
N ASP A 154 18.71 8.67 9.67
CA ASP A 154 19.86 8.35 10.52
C ASP A 154 19.58 7.11 11.40
N ASN A 155 18.40 6.51 11.26
CA ASN A 155 17.88 5.44 12.11
C ASN A 155 17.38 4.24 11.27
N ILE A 156 18.07 3.95 10.17
CA ILE A 156 17.88 2.73 9.38
C ILE A 156 18.98 1.74 9.74
N PHE A 157 18.59 0.61 10.32
CA PHE A 157 19.52 -0.38 10.88
C PHE A 157 19.48 -1.69 10.10
N PRO A 158 20.61 -2.41 10.00
CA PRO A 158 20.63 -3.76 9.46
C PRO A 158 19.80 -4.72 10.33
N TYR A 159 19.20 -5.72 9.70
CA TYR A 159 18.39 -6.76 10.36
C TYR A 159 19.10 -7.42 11.55
N SER A 160 20.41 -7.60 11.48
CA SER A 160 21.21 -8.25 12.52
C SER A 160 21.25 -7.52 13.87
N ILE A 161 20.96 -6.21 13.91
CA ILE A 161 20.94 -5.43 15.16
C ILE A 161 19.63 -5.62 15.91
N CYS A 162 18.53 -5.76 15.19
CA CYS A 162 17.20 -5.92 15.77
C CYS A 162 16.37 -6.84 14.87
N PRO A 163 16.51 -8.16 15.01
CA PRO A 163 15.70 -9.12 14.27
C PRO A 163 14.21 -8.91 14.52
N TYR A 164 13.40 -9.18 13.50
CA TYR A 164 11.94 -9.07 13.61
C TYR A 164 11.37 -10.06 14.64
N MET A 165 10.54 -9.55 15.55
CA MET A 165 9.83 -10.35 16.53
C MET A 165 8.39 -10.55 16.06
N PRO A 166 7.99 -11.77 15.69
CA PRO A 166 6.68 -12.02 15.10
C PRO A 166 5.54 -12.01 16.13
N ASP A 167 5.87 -12.19 17.41
CA ASP A 167 4.90 -12.21 18.49
C ASP A 167 4.35 -10.79 18.78
N PRO A 168 3.02 -10.62 18.91
CA PRO A 168 2.42 -9.34 19.26
C PRO A 168 2.94 -8.75 20.59
N GLY A 169 2.91 -7.42 20.72
CA GLY A 169 3.31 -6.70 21.93
C GLY A 169 4.82 -6.40 22.05
N ASN A 170 5.60 -6.71 21.01
CA ASN A 170 7.03 -6.43 20.95
C ASN A 170 7.36 -5.21 20.08
N ASP A 171 6.42 -4.27 19.94
CA ASP A 171 6.49 -3.13 19.00
C ASP A 171 7.75 -2.26 19.10
N SER A 172 8.31 -2.14 20.30
CA SER A 172 9.46 -1.26 20.60
C SER A 172 10.67 -1.99 21.18
N VAL A 173 10.68 -3.33 21.10
CA VAL A 173 11.71 -4.17 21.72
C VAL A 173 12.62 -4.74 20.65
N CYS A 174 13.92 -4.76 20.95
CA CYS A 174 14.95 -5.47 20.20
C CYS A 174 15.64 -6.48 21.15
N PRO A 175 15.93 -7.71 20.70
CA PRO A 175 16.57 -8.75 21.51
C PRO A 175 18.06 -8.48 21.81
#